data_AF-A0A9X1Z537-F1
#
_entry.id   AF-A0A9X1Z537-F1
#
_cell.length_a   1.000
_cell.length_b   1.000
_cell.length_c   1.000
_cell.angle_alpha   90.00
_cell.angle_beta   90.00
_cell.angle_gamma   90.00
#
_symmetry.space_group_name_H-M   'P 1'
#
loop_
_entity.id
_entity.type
_entity.pdbx_description
1 polymer ?
#
loop_
_entity_poly.entity_id
_entity_poly.type
_entity_poly.pdbx_seq_one_letter_code
_entity_poly.pdbx_strand_id
1 'polypeptide(L)'
;MTTVSMRDMLQAGVHFGHQTRYWNPKMKPFIFGARNGVHIINLEHTVPMFNEALAFISNVASKKGKVLFVGTKRAAGEAIKESAISCDQYYVDHRWLGGMLTNWKTVRQSIKRLKELESQSVDGTFDKLTKKEALMRSRELDKLEKSLGGIKNMGGLPDVLFVIGADHEHIAIKEANNLGIPVVAVVDTNSAPDGVNYIVPGNDDAMRAIRLYTSSVAAAANAGRGQDLAVQAEQDGFVEAV
;
A
#
# COMPACT_ATOMS: atom_id res chain seq x y z
N MET A 1 -3.19 -20.42 3.95
CA MET A 1 -2.85 -19.03 4.31
C MET A 1 -1.39 -18.80 3.96
N THR A 2 -1.08 -17.68 3.33
CA THR A 2 0.30 -17.24 3.10
C THR A 2 0.92 -16.83 4.43
N THR A 3 1.88 -17.60 4.92
CA THR A 3 2.58 -17.33 6.18
C THR A 3 4.02 -16.98 5.90
N VAL A 4 4.53 -15.92 6.52
CA VAL A 4 5.94 -15.53 6.43
C VAL A 4 6.68 -16.07 7.63
N SER A 5 7.83 -16.73 7.38
CA SER A 5 8.65 -17.28 8.45
C SER A 5 9.68 -16.27 8.97
N MET A 6 10.16 -16.49 10.19
CA MET A 6 11.27 -15.71 10.75
C MET A 6 12.53 -15.80 9.87
N ARG A 7 12.77 -16.96 9.23
CA ARG A 7 13.90 -17.17 8.33
C ARG A 7 13.82 -16.23 7.13
N ASP A 8 12.64 -16.08 6.53
CA ASP A 8 12.44 -15.20 5.37
C ASP A 8 12.69 -13.73 5.76
N MET A 9 12.17 -13.31 6.92
CA MET A 9 12.39 -11.97 7.46
C MET A 9 13.86 -11.67 7.78
N LEU A 10 14.59 -12.65 8.33
CA LEU A 10 16.03 -12.54 8.56
C LEU A 10 16.79 -12.37 7.24
N GLN A 11 16.51 -13.21 6.24
CA GLN A 11 17.17 -13.18 4.94
C GLN A 11 16.87 -11.87 4.17
N ALA A 12 15.65 -11.36 4.29
CA ALA A 12 15.24 -10.09 3.68
C ALA A 12 15.78 -8.85 4.39
N GLY A 13 16.30 -8.99 5.62
CA GLY A 13 16.86 -7.89 6.40
C GLY A 13 15.81 -7.05 7.17
N VAL A 14 14.64 -7.63 7.47
CA VAL A 14 13.54 -6.95 8.20
C VAL A 14 13.95 -6.48 9.59
N HIS A 15 14.87 -7.19 10.23
CA HIS A 15 15.31 -6.94 11.61
C HIS A 15 16.21 -5.72 11.79
N PHE A 16 16.71 -5.12 10.70
CA PHE A 16 17.56 -3.93 10.80
C PHE A 16 16.70 -2.68 10.96
N GLY A 17 16.87 -1.94 12.06
CA GLY A 17 16.29 -0.61 12.20
C GLY A 17 17.26 0.51 11.79
N HIS A 18 16.99 1.71 12.29
CA HIS A 18 17.81 2.90 12.12
C HIS A 18 18.92 3.02 13.18
N GLN A 19 19.77 4.04 13.02
CA GLN A 19 20.78 4.38 14.02
C GLN A 19 20.13 4.77 15.36
N THR A 20 20.79 4.43 16.47
CA THR A 20 20.25 4.61 17.83
C THR A 20 19.90 6.04 18.20
N ARG A 21 20.42 7.05 17.48
CA ARG A 21 20.10 8.47 17.70
C ARG A 21 18.77 8.93 17.08
N TYR A 22 18.20 8.16 16.16
CA TYR A 22 17.00 8.53 15.41
C TYR A 22 15.74 7.79 15.85
N TRP A 23 15.83 7.01 16.94
CA TRP A 23 14.75 6.14 17.36
C TRP A 23 13.59 6.90 18.03
N ASN A 24 12.39 6.34 17.90
CA ASN A 24 11.19 6.78 18.57
C ASN A 24 11.00 6.00 19.88
N PRO A 25 10.84 6.64 21.05
CA PRO A 25 10.65 5.96 22.33
C PRO A 25 9.47 4.97 22.36
N LYS A 26 8.42 5.21 21.57
CA LYS A 26 7.26 4.30 21.48
C LYS A 26 7.60 2.97 20.82
N MET A 27 8.69 2.90 20.07
CA MET A 27 9.17 1.65 19.46
C MET A 27 9.97 0.77 20.43
N LYS A 28 10.22 1.23 21.68
CA LYS A 28 10.96 0.45 22.69
C LYS A 28 10.48 -1.00 22.85
N PRO A 29 9.16 -1.31 22.89
CA PRO A 29 8.70 -2.69 23.06
C PRO A 29 9.06 -3.61 21.89
N PHE A 30 9.29 -3.06 20.70
CA PHE A 30 9.59 -3.83 19.48
C PHE A 30 11.09 -3.93 19.20
N ILE A 31 11.93 -3.20 19.93
CA ILE A 31 13.38 -3.19 19.75
C ILE A 31 13.99 -4.27 20.65
N PHE A 32 14.68 -5.24 20.04
CA PHE A 32 15.42 -6.27 20.76
C PHE A 32 16.69 -5.71 21.42
N GLY A 33 17.39 -4.82 20.72
CA GLY A 33 18.63 -4.22 21.19
C GLY A 33 19.29 -3.34 20.14
N ALA A 34 20.60 -3.14 20.26
CA ALA A 34 21.39 -2.43 19.25
C ALA A 34 22.76 -3.10 19.07
N ARG A 35 23.28 -3.10 17.84
CA ARG A 35 24.62 -3.60 17.49
C ARG A 35 25.27 -2.62 16.52
N ASN A 36 26.52 -2.25 16.78
CA ASN A 36 27.27 -1.29 15.95
C ASN A 36 26.52 0.04 15.72
N GLY A 37 25.77 0.51 16.72
CA GLY A 37 25.01 1.76 16.64
C GLY A 37 23.70 1.69 15.83
N VAL A 38 23.28 0.50 15.38
CA VAL A 38 22.00 0.28 14.67
C VAL A 38 21.07 -0.55 15.55
N HIS A 39 19.80 -0.16 15.63
CA HIS A 39 18.79 -0.93 16.35
C HIS A 39 18.46 -2.25 15.65
N ILE A 40 18.22 -3.29 16.45
CA ILE A 40 17.73 -4.59 16.00
C ILE A 40 16.28 -4.72 16.45
N ILE A 41 15.38 -4.94 15.49
CA ILE A 41 13.96 -5.15 15.72
C ILE A 41 13.72 -6.62 16.10
N ASN A 42 12.87 -6.85 17.09
CA ASN A 42 12.55 -8.19 17.57
C ASN A 42 11.57 -8.90 16.63
N LEU A 43 12.08 -9.84 15.84
CA LEU A 43 11.26 -10.63 14.93
C LEU A 43 10.28 -11.58 15.63
N GLU A 44 10.48 -11.91 16.90
CA GLU A 44 9.50 -12.67 17.69
C GLU A 44 8.18 -11.91 17.83
N HIS A 45 8.22 -10.58 17.79
CA HIS A 45 7.02 -9.75 17.69
C HIS A 45 6.60 -9.54 16.24
N THR A 46 7.52 -9.24 15.34
CA THR A 46 7.20 -8.93 13.93
C THR A 46 6.49 -10.07 13.21
N VAL A 47 6.97 -11.31 13.36
CA VAL A 47 6.44 -12.47 12.63
C VAL A 47 4.96 -12.71 12.94
N PRO A 48 4.52 -12.86 14.21
CA PRO A 48 3.11 -13.07 14.50
C PRO A 48 2.25 -11.86 14.10
N MET A 49 2.70 -10.63 14.36
CA MET A 49 1.96 -9.42 14.01
C MET A 49 1.76 -9.27 12.48
N PHE A 50 2.78 -9.60 11.69
CA PHE A 50 2.65 -9.56 10.24
C PHE A 50 1.71 -10.65 9.71
N ASN A 51 1.80 -11.87 10.24
CA ASN A 51 0.91 -12.94 9.84
C ASN A 51 -0.56 -12.65 10.21
N GLU A 52 -0.81 -11.99 11.34
CA GLU A 52 -2.14 -11.48 11.70
C GLU A 52 -2.63 -10.42 10.70
N ALA A 53 -1.77 -9.47 10.33
CA ALA A 53 -2.10 -8.47 9.32
C ALA A 53 -2.40 -9.10 7.94
N LEU A 54 -1.66 -10.12 7.52
CA LEU A 54 -1.93 -10.86 6.29
C LEU A 54 -3.29 -11.58 6.33
N ALA A 55 -3.64 -12.20 7.46
CA ALA A 55 -4.94 -12.82 7.64
C ALA A 55 -6.08 -11.79 7.56
N PHE A 56 -5.90 -10.61 8.17
CA PHE A 56 -6.85 -9.50 8.07
C PHE A 56 -7.03 -9.03 6.63
N ILE A 57 -5.95 -8.78 5.89
CA ILE A 57 -6.02 -8.36 4.49
C ILE A 57 -6.70 -9.41 3.61
N SER A 58 -6.40 -10.69 3.83
CA SER A 58 -7.07 -11.80 3.14
C SER A 58 -8.59 -11.78 3.36
N ASN A 59 -9.04 -11.51 4.58
CA ASN A 59 -10.47 -11.41 4.93
C ASN A 59 -11.15 -10.15 4.35
N VAL A 60 -10.43 -9.03 4.24
CA VAL A 60 -10.95 -7.84 3.53
C VAL A 60 -11.11 -8.16 2.04
N ALA A 61 -10.11 -8.78 1.44
CA ALA A 61 -10.12 -9.11 0.02
C ALA A 61 -11.18 -10.16 -0.33
N SER A 62 -11.45 -11.13 0.54
CA SER A 62 -12.53 -12.13 0.32
C SER A 62 -13.93 -11.51 0.30
N LYS A 63 -14.09 -10.30 0.84
CA LYS A 63 -15.35 -9.54 0.81
C LYS A 63 -15.40 -8.53 -0.35
N LYS A 64 -14.52 -8.70 -1.35
CA LYS A 64 -14.31 -7.74 -2.45
C LYS A 64 -13.90 -6.34 -1.97
N GLY A 65 -13.32 -6.27 -0.76
CA GLY A 65 -12.78 -5.04 -0.20
C GLY A 65 -11.52 -4.60 -0.94
N LYS A 66 -11.32 -3.28 -1.00
CA LYS A 66 -10.24 -2.63 -1.73
C LYS A 66 -9.07 -2.38 -0.79
N VAL A 67 -7.93 -2.94 -1.15
CA VAL A 67 -6.64 -2.72 -0.49
C VAL A 67 -5.91 -1.61 -1.23
N LEU A 68 -5.55 -0.54 -0.53
CA LEU A 68 -4.72 0.53 -1.08
C LEU A 68 -3.29 0.39 -0.57
N PHE A 69 -2.36 0.08 -1.48
CA PHE A 69 -0.93 0.02 -1.19
C PHE A 69 -0.34 1.44 -1.24
N VAL A 70 0.36 1.85 -0.20
CA VAL A 70 0.93 3.20 -0.09
C VAL A 70 2.41 3.09 0.27
N GLY A 71 3.26 3.71 -0.54
CA GLY A 71 4.68 3.85 -0.24
C GLY A 71 5.37 4.74 -1.26
N THR A 72 5.69 5.96 -0.85
CA THR A 72 6.24 7.00 -1.72
C THR A 72 7.76 7.17 -1.57
N LYS A 73 8.36 6.45 -0.61
CA LYS A 73 9.81 6.31 -0.51
C LYS A 73 10.38 5.77 -1.82
N ARG A 74 11.56 6.27 -2.22
CA ARG A 74 12.25 5.84 -3.44
C ARG A 74 12.49 4.32 -3.50
N ALA A 75 12.78 3.69 -2.36
CA ALA A 75 12.98 2.24 -2.27
C ALA A 75 11.67 1.43 -2.35
N ALA A 76 10.52 2.07 -2.14
CA ALA A 76 9.22 1.42 -2.05
C ALA A 76 8.38 1.49 -3.32
N GLY A 77 8.44 2.61 -4.05
CA GLY A 77 7.48 2.91 -5.11
C GLY A 77 7.30 1.81 -6.15
N GLU A 78 8.40 1.29 -6.71
CA GLU A 78 8.35 0.21 -7.71
C GLU A 78 7.71 -1.06 -7.15
N ALA A 79 8.15 -1.52 -5.97
CA ALA A 79 7.63 -2.74 -5.34
C ALA A 79 6.14 -2.63 -4.98
N ILE A 80 5.71 -1.44 -4.53
CA ILE A 80 4.30 -1.12 -4.24
C ILE A 80 3.46 -1.25 -5.50
N LYS A 81 3.88 -0.60 -6.59
CA LYS A 81 3.18 -0.61 -7.87
C LYS A 81 3.09 -2.02 -8.47
N GLU A 82 4.21 -2.74 -8.54
CA GLU A 82 4.26 -4.11 -9.08
C GLU A 82 3.35 -5.06 -8.30
N SER A 83 3.40 -4.99 -6.97
CA SER A 83 2.64 -5.90 -6.11
C SER A 83 1.15 -5.60 -6.16
N ALA A 84 0.75 -4.33 -6.17
CA ALA A 84 -0.65 -3.94 -6.30
C ALA A 84 -1.24 -4.36 -7.66
N ILE A 85 -0.51 -4.14 -8.75
CA ILE A 85 -0.94 -4.55 -10.10
C ILE A 85 -1.07 -6.08 -10.19
N SER A 86 -0.10 -6.84 -9.64
CA SER A 86 -0.16 -8.31 -9.69
C SER A 86 -1.29 -8.93 -8.86
N CYS A 87 -1.95 -8.13 -8.02
CA CYS A 87 -3.14 -8.53 -7.28
C CYS A 87 -4.37 -7.68 -7.58
N ASP A 88 -4.45 -7.01 -8.74
CA ASP A 88 -5.61 -6.20 -9.14
C ASP A 88 -6.10 -5.23 -8.04
N GLN A 89 -5.17 -4.66 -7.27
CA GLN A 89 -5.43 -3.69 -6.22
C GLN A 89 -4.82 -2.33 -6.58
N TYR A 90 -5.12 -1.34 -5.74
CA TYR A 90 -4.79 0.05 -6.00
C TYR A 90 -3.51 0.46 -5.28
N TYR A 91 -2.84 1.49 -5.80
CA TYR A 91 -1.58 1.94 -5.23
C TYR A 91 -1.36 3.46 -5.28
N VAL A 92 -0.48 3.94 -4.40
CA VAL A 92 0.14 5.26 -4.43
C VAL A 92 1.64 5.07 -4.18
N ASP A 93 2.44 5.21 -5.24
CA ASP A 93 3.89 4.93 -5.26
C ASP A 93 4.78 6.18 -5.39
N HIS A 94 4.18 7.35 -5.66
CA HIS A 94 4.95 8.57 -5.95
C HIS A 94 4.80 9.67 -4.91
N ARG A 95 3.57 10.14 -4.67
CA ARG A 95 3.30 11.20 -3.69
C ARG A 95 1.89 11.13 -3.17
N TRP A 96 1.73 11.17 -1.85
CA TRP A 96 0.44 11.40 -1.22
C TRP A 96 0.04 12.88 -1.32
N LEU A 97 -1.10 13.17 -1.95
CA LEU A 97 -1.68 14.50 -1.95
C LEU A 97 -2.59 14.62 -0.73
N GLY A 98 -2.38 15.65 0.10
CA GLY A 98 -3.27 15.90 1.23
C GLY A 98 -4.71 16.09 0.77
N GLY A 99 -5.64 15.40 1.42
CA GLY A 99 -7.04 15.32 1.01
C GLY A 99 -7.36 14.14 0.10
N MET A 100 -6.41 13.21 -0.13
CA MET A 100 -6.61 12.06 -1.02
C MET A 100 -7.78 11.18 -0.62
N LEU A 101 -8.03 11.01 0.68
CA LEU A 101 -9.17 10.25 1.19
C LEU A 101 -10.26 11.20 1.69
N THR A 102 -9.86 12.18 2.50
CA THR A 102 -10.80 13.08 3.19
C THR A 102 -11.53 14.05 2.26
N ASN A 103 -10.97 14.36 1.08
CA ASN A 103 -11.61 15.16 0.04
C ASN A 103 -11.75 14.36 -1.28
N TRP A 104 -12.34 13.17 -1.18
CA TRP A 104 -12.53 12.27 -2.33
C TRP A 104 -13.31 12.89 -3.49
N LYS A 105 -14.23 13.82 -3.22
CA LYS A 105 -15.00 14.51 -4.27
C LYS A 105 -14.09 15.29 -5.22
N THR A 106 -13.11 16.03 -4.69
CA THR A 106 -12.14 16.76 -5.50
C THR A 106 -11.17 15.82 -6.21
N VAL A 107 -10.68 14.78 -5.52
CA VAL A 107 -9.81 13.77 -6.12
C VAL A 107 -10.48 13.09 -7.32
N ARG A 108 -11.77 12.77 -7.21
CA ARG A 108 -12.57 12.22 -8.31
C ARG A 108 -12.63 13.14 -9.53
N GLN A 109 -12.68 14.46 -9.33
CA GLN A 109 -12.63 15.42 -10.44
C GLN A 109 -11.26 15.40 -11.12
N SER A 110 -10.17 15.33 -10.35
CA SER A 110 -8.82 15.18 -10.91
C SER A 110 -8.64 13.86 -11.66
N ILE A 111 -9.21 12.75 -11.16
CA ILE A 111 -9.24 11.46 -11.87
C ILE A 111 -10.04 11.56 -13.17
N LYS A 112 -11.17 12.27 -13.18
CA LYS A 112 -11.93 12.52 -14.42
C LYS A 112 -11.09 13.28 -15.43
N ARG A 113 -10.41 14.34 -15.00
CA ARG A 113 -9.48 15.13 -15.84
C ARG A 113 -8.34 14.27 -16.39
N LEU A 114 -7.78 13.37 -15.58
CA LEU A 114 -6.77 12.40 -16.02
C LEU A 114 -7.31 11.54 -17.17
N LYS A 115 -8.48 10.93 -17.00
CA LYS A 115 -9.10 10.09 -18.06
C LYS A 115 -9.42 10.86 -19.34
N GLU A 116 -9.85 12.12 -19.21
CA GLU A 116 -10.07 13.01 -20.36
C GLU A 116 -8.76 13.28 -21.13
N LEU A 117 -7.67 13.55 -20.42
CA LEU A 117 -6.36 13.78 -21.03
C LEU A 117 -5.78 12.51 -21.67
N GLU A 118 -5.97 11.35 -21.04
CA GLU A 118 -5.60 10.05 -21.62
C GLU A 118 -6.34 9.82 -22.94
N SER A 119 -7.67 10.04 -22.97
CA SER A 119 -8.46 9.91 -24.19
C SER A 119 -7.98 10.86 -25.29
N GLN A 120 -7.75 12.13 -24.96
CA GLN A 120 -7.28 13.15 -25.91
C GLN A 120 -5.88 12.87 -26.46
N SER A 121 -5.05 12.17 -25.68
CA SER A 121 -3.72 11.77 -26.12
C SER A 121 -3.77 10.62 -27.12
N VAL A 122 -4.82 9.78 -27.07
CA VAL A 122 -4.98 8.61 -27.94
C VAL A 122 -5.78 8.94 -29.20
N ASP A 123 -6.77 9.82 -29.11
CA ASP A 123 -7.67 10.18 -30.22
C ASP A 123 -7.10 11.22 -31.22
N GLY A 124 -5.84 11.63 -31.04
CA GLY A 124 -5.16 12.61 -31.89
C GLY A 124 -5.57 14.06 -31.64
N THR A 125 -6.29 14.37 -30.55
CA THR A 125 -6.65 15.75 -30.18
C THR A 125 -5.40 16.60 -29.96
N PHE A 126 -4.32 16.04 -29.42
CA PHE A 126 -3.09 16.77 -29.15
C PHE A 126 -2.42 17.28 -30.44
N ASP A 127 -2.55 16.56 -31.56
CA ASP A 127 -1.95 16.93 -32.84
C ASP A 127 -2.62 18.15 -33.48
N LYS A 128 -3.86 18.44 -33.08
CA LYS A 128 -4.63 19.61 -33.53
C LYS A 128 -4.33 20.88 -32.72
N LEU A 129 -3.55 20.77 -31.65
CA LEU A 129 -3.19 21.88 -30.77
C LEU A 129 -1.88 22.53 -31.20
N THR A 130 -1.63 23.74 -30.71
CA THR A 130 -0.30 24.33 -30.85
C THR A 130 0.73 23.52 -30.05
N LYS A 131 1.99 23.51 -30.48
CA LYS A 131 3.09 22.79 -29.78
C LYS A 131 3.15 23.13 -28.29
N LYS A 132 2.90 24.40 -27.93
CA LYS A 132 2.89 24.86 -26.54
C LYS A 132 1.74 24.24 -25.75
N GLU A 133 0.52 24.22 -26.30
CA GLU A 133 -0.65 23.65 -25.64
C GLU A 133 -0.54 22.13 -25.50
N ALA A 134 -0.10 21.44 -26.57
CA ALA A 134 0.17 20.00 -26.54
C ALA A 134 1.20 19.65 -25.45
N LEU A 135 2.30 20.41 -25.36
CA LEU A 135 3.30 20.25 -24.30
C LEU A 135 2.72 20.46 -22.90
N MET A 136 1.87 21.49 -22.72
CA MET A 136 1.25 21.76 -21.42
C MET A 136 0.29 20.63 -21.00
N ARG A 137 -0.51 20.11 -21.93
CA ARG A 137 -1.40 18.98 -21.66
C ARG A 137 -0.65 17.68 -21.40
N SER A 138 0.43 17.42 -22.13
CA SER A 138 1.31 16.27 -21.87
C SER A 138 1.92 16.34 -20.47
N ARG A 139 2.43 17.50 -20.05
CA ARG A 139 2.95 17.68 -18.68
C ARG A 139 1.87 17.52 -17.60
N GLU A 140 0.65 17.99 -17.88
CA GLU A 140 -0.50 17.80 -16.99
C GLU A 140 -0.85 16.31 -16.85
N LEU A 141 -0.93 15.59 -17.97
CA LEU A 141 -1.17 14.15 -18.04
C LEU A 141 -0.11 13.38 -17.23
N ASP A 142 1.18 13.60 -17.50
CA ASP A 142 2.28 12.92 -16.80
C ASP A 142 2.24 13.16 -15.28
N LYS A 143 1.91 14.39 -14.87
CA LYS A 143 1.82 14.74 -13.45
C LYS A 143 0.65 14.05 -12.78
N LEU A 144 -0.52 14.02 -13.43
CA LEU A 144 -1.71 13.35 -12.91
C LEU A 144 -1.54 11.84 -12.89
N GLU A 145 -0.97 11.24 -13.93
CA GLU A 145 -0.74 9.79 -13.98
C GLU A 145 0.23 9.33 -12.90
N LYS A 146 1.32 10.07 -12.66
CA LYS A 146 2.25 9.79 -11.54
C LYS A 146 1.58 9.87 -10.17
N SER A 147 0.58 10.74 -9.98
CA SER A 147 -0.01 10.99 -8.66
C SER A 147 -1.29 10.19 -8.40
N LEU A 148 -2.07 9.91 -9.45
CA LEU A 148 -3.42 9.36 -9.36
C LEU A 148 -3.61 8.08 -10.19
N GLY A 149 -2.62 7.68 -10.99
CA GLY A 149 -2.72 6.53 -11.89
C GLY A 149 -3.11 5.24 -11.18
N GLY A 150 -2.53 4.98 -10.00
CA GLY A 150 -2.82 3.78 -9.21
C GLY A 150 -4.20 3.76 -8.53
N ILE A 151 -4.91 4.89 -8.48
CA ILE A 151 -6.27 4.99 -7.91
C ILE A 151 -7.35 5.36 -8.93
N LYS A 152 -6.98 5.56 -10.21
CA LYS A 152 -7.90 6.05 -11.26
C LYS A 152 -9.10 5.13 -11.51
N ASN A 153 -8.97 3.86 -11.16
CA ASN A 153 -9.99 2.82 -11.32
C ASN A 153 -10.58 2.32 -9.98
N MET A 154 -10.35 3.03 -8.86
CA MET A 154 -10.80 2.59 -7.53
C MET A 154 -12.30 2.80 -7.29
N GLY A 155 -12.91 3.78 -7.96
CA GLY A 155 -14.36 4.04 -7.92
C GLY A 155 -14.93 4.53 -6.57
N GLY A 156 -14.16 4.49 -5.48
CA GLY A 156 -14.57 4.84 -4.13
C GLY A 156 -13.38 4.86 -3.19
N LEU A 157 -13.63 5.04 -1.89
CA LEU A 157 -12.60 4.92 -0.85
C LEU A 157 -12.13 3.46 -0.71
N PRO A 158 -10.90 3.23 -0.21
CA PRO A 158 -10.42 1.89 0.13
C PRO A 158 -11.01 1.40 1.45
N ASP A 159 -11.03 0.08 1.62
CA ASP A 159 -11.48 -0.59 2.84
C ASP A 159 -10.33 -0.81 3.83
N VAL A 160 -9.08 -0.81 3.34
CA VAL A 160 -7.86 -0.92 4.16
C VAL A 160 -6.68 -0.25 3.46
N LEU A 161 -5.80 0.37 4.24
CA LEU A 161 -4.49 0.82 3.76
C LEU A 161 -3.39 -0.15 4.18
N PHE A 162 -2.49 -0.47 3.24
CA PHE A 162 -1.21 -1.09 3.53
C PHE A 162 -0.08 -0.09 3.25
N VAL A 163 0.66 0.30 4.29
CA VAL A 163 1.60 1.43 4.25
C VAL A 163 3.04 0.97 4.50
N ILE A 164 3.96 1.37 3.65
CA ILE A 164 5.41 1.25 3.87
C ILE A 164 5.97 2.60 4.34
N GLY A 165 6.38 2.65 5.61
CA GLY A 165 6.99 3.82 6.23
C GLY A 165 5.98 4.77 6.87
N ALA A 166 5.55 4.41 8.08
CA ALA A 166 4.50 5.12 8.81
C ALA A 166 4.78 6.62 9.04
N ASP A 167 6.02 7.00 9.35
CA ASP A 167 6.37 8.41 9.54
C ASP A 167 6.36 9.20 8.21
N HIS A 168 6.85 8.57 7.14
CA HIS A 168 6.85 9.19 5.81
C HIS A 168 5.42 9.45 5.33
N GLU A 169 4.52 8.49 5.56
CA GLU A 169 3.12 8.53 5.12
C GLU A 169 2.13 8.92 6.21
N HIS A 170 2.57 9.68 7.21
CA HIS A 170 1.73 10.12 8.34
C HIS A 170 0.45 10.85 7.91
N ILE A 171 0.47 11.56 6.77
CA ILE A 171 -0.73 12.22 6.23
C ILE A 171 -1.77 11.18 5.80
N ALA A 172 -1.35 10.13 5.11
CA ALA A 172 -2.23 9.04 4.68
C ALA A 172 -2.87 8.34 5.89
N ILE A 173 -2.04 8.04 6.91
CA ILE A 173 -2.48 7.42 8.16
C ILE A 173 -3.50 8.31 8.88
N LYS A 174 -3.22 9.62 8.99
CA LYS A 174 -4.13 10.57 9.64
C LYS A 174 -5.47 10.66 8.91
N GLU A 175 -5.44 10.73 7.58
CA GLU A 175 -6.66 10.77 6.78
C GLU A 175 -7.48 9.49 6.88
N ALA A 176 -6.84 8.32 6.87
CA ALA A 176 -7.50 7.03 7.05
C ALA A 176 -8.18 6.94 8.42
N ASN A 177 -7.48 7.34 9.48
CA ASN A 177 -8.03 7.36 10.84
C ASN A 177 -9.26 8.27 10.96
N ASN A 178 -9.24 9.46 10.33
CA ASN A 178 -10.39 10.38 10.35
C ASN A 178 -11.65 9.77 9.71
N LEU A 179 -11.48 8.82 8.78
CA LEU A 179 -12.56 8.15 8.07
C LEU A 179 -12.88 6.76 8.65
N GLY A 180 -12.16 6.32 9.70
CA GLY A 180 -12.30 4.98 10.27
C GLY A 180 -11.80 3.86 9.37
N ILE A 181 -10.93 4.17 8.39
CA ILE A 181 -10.34 3.16 7.51
C ILE A 181 -9.15 2.52 8.24
N PRO A 182 -9.14 1.19 8.42
CA PRO A 182 -8.07 0.49 9.12
C PRO A 182 -6.74 0.59 8.37
N VAL A 183 -5.65 0.73 9.13
CA VAL A 183 -4.28 0.87 8.63
C VAL A 183 -3.43 -0.32 9.08
N VAL A 184 -2.82 -0.98 8.09
CA VAL A 184 -1.70 -1.90 8.26
C VAL A 184 -0.44 -1.15 7.85
N ALA A 185 0.57 -1.06 8.72
CA ALA A 185 1.79 -0.32 8.37
C ALA A 185 3.07 -1.00 8.84
N VAL A 186 4.11 -0.92 8.01
CA VAL A 186 5.49 -1.21 8.42
C VAL A 186 6.02 -0.01 9.18
N VAL A 187 6.45 -0.25 10.42
CA VAL A 187 6.92 0.77 11.35
C VAL A 187 8.36 0.46 11.72
N ASP A 188 9.31 1.25 11.20
CA ASP A 188 10.71 1.18 11.61
C ASP A 188 10.89 1.91 12.96
N THR A 189 12.01 1.67 13.60
CA THR A 189 12.47 2.19 14.87
C THR A 189 12.42 3.71 15.02
N ASN A 190 12.46 4.49 13.94
CA ASN A 190 12.34 5.95 13.97
C ASN A 190 10.89 6.45 13.87
N SER A 191 9.94 5.58 13.51
CA SER A 191 8.56 5.94 13.25
C SER A 191 7.68 5.77 14.49
N ALA A 192 6.64 6.62 14.61
CA ALA A 192 5.63 6.43 15.64
C ALA A 192 4.62 5.36 15.20
N PRO A 193 4.25 4.39 16.06
CA PRO A 193 3.21 3.40 15.74
C PRO A 193 1.78 3.94 15.88
N ASP A 194 1.61 5.23 16.18
CA ASP A 194 0.31 5.82 16.46
C ASP A 194 -0.62 5.80 15.24
N GLY A 195 -1.90 5.48 15.46
CA GLY A 195 -2.90 5.45 14.38
C GLY A 195 -2.75 4.28 13.41
N VAL A 196 -1.93 3.28 13.74
CA VAL A 196 -1.80 2.03 12.99
C VAL A 196 -2.56 0.93 13.73
N ASN A 197 -3.50 0.27 13.06
CA ASN A 197 -4.29 -0.81 13.66
C ASN A 197 -3.50 -2.12 13.70
N TYR A 198 -2.78 -2.42 12.62
CA TYR A 198 -1.93 -3.61 12.50
C TYR A 198 -0.49 -3.16 12.29
N ILE A 199 0.26 -3.09 13.38
CA ILE A 199 1.66 -2.65 13.38
C ILE A 199 2.54 -3.81 12.92
N VAL A 200 3.42 -3.56 11.94
CA VAL A 200 4.44 -4.51 11.49
C VAL A 200 5.81 -3.90 11.80
N PRO A 201 6.42 -4.20 12.97
CA PRO A 201 7.72 -3.65 13.31
C PRO A 201 8.78 -4.18 12.34
N GLY A 202 9.43 -3.33 11.56
CA GLY A 202 10.35 -3.83 10.55
C GLY A 202 11.05 -2.73 9.74
N ASN A 203 12.12 -3.11 9.07
CA ASN A 203 12.85 -2.25 8.16
C ASN A 203 11.96 -1.80 6.99
N ASP A 204 11.89 -0.50 6.74
CA ASP A 204 11.11 0.11 5.65
C ASP A 204 11.96 0.82 4.57
N ASP A 205 13.29 0.62 4.60
CA ASP A 205 14.25 1.22 3.67
C ASP A 205 14.93 0.20 2.75
N ALA A 206 15.05 -1.06 3.19
CA ALA A 206 15.70 -2.13 2.46
C ALA A 206 14.76 -2.71 1.39
N MET A 207 15.13 -2.62 0.11
CA MET A 207 14.33 -3.14 -1.00
C MET A 207 13.93 -4.61 -0.84
N ARG A 208 14.79 -5.46 -0.27
CA ARG A 208 14.47 -6.88 -0.01
C ARG A 208 13.38 -7.05 1.04
N ALA A 209 13.42 -6.28 2.12
CA ALA A 209 12.38 -6.28 3.15
C ALA A 209 11.06 -5.76 2.57
N ILE A 210 11.10 -4.62 1.85
CA ILE A 210 9.92 -4.04 1.20
C ILE A 210 9.28 -5.05 0.26
N ARG A 211 10.06 -5.67 -0.64
CA ARG A 211 9.54 -6.69 -1.58
C ARG A 211 8.94 -7.89 -0.86
N LEU A 212 9.52 -8.33 0.26
CA LEU A 212 8.93 -9.39 1.08
C LEU A 212 7.54 -8.99 1.58
N TYR A 213 7.38 -7.78 2.13
CA TYR A 213 6.05 -7.35 2.61
C TYR A 213 5.05 -7.20 1.48
N THR A 214 5.41 -6.47 0.42
CA THR A 214 4.47 -6.14 -0.66
C THR A 214 4.01 -7.40 -1.40
N SER A 215 4.93 -8.35 -1.66
CA SER A 215 4.58 -9.63 -2.29
C SER A 215 3.72 -10.51 -1.38
N SER A 216 4.01 -10.55 -0.08
CA SER A 216 3.21 -11.33 0.88
C SER A 216 1.79 -10.78 1.00
N VAL A 217 1.65 -9.44 1.03
CA VAL A 217 0.35 -8.77 1.07
C VAL A 217 -0.43 -8.99 -0.23
N ALA A 218 0.22 -8.89 -1.38
CA ALA A 218 -0.40 -9.19 -2.68
C ALA A 218 -0.87 -10.65 -2.76
N ALA A 219 -0.06 -11.59 -2.27
CA ALA A 219 -0.44 -13.00 -2.20
C ALA A 219 -1.63 -13.25 -1.26
N ALA A 220 -1.67 -12.58 -0.10
CA ALA A 220 -2.80 -12.64 0.82
C ALA A 220 -4.09 -12.05 0.21
N ALA A 221 -4.00 -10.91 -0.49
CA ALA A 221 -5.13 -10.31 -1.19
C ALA A 221 -5.67 -11.22 -2.30
N ASN A 222 -4.77 -11.83 -3.10
CA ASN A 222 -5.14 -12.80 -4.13
C ASN A 222 -5.81 -14.05 -3.54
N ALA A 223 -5.24 -14.61 -2.45
CA ALA A 223 -5.82 -15.77 -1.78
C ALA A 223 -7.23 -15.48 -1.24
N GLY A 224 -7.43 -14.30 -0.64
CA GLY A 224 -8.74 -13.86 -0.17
C GLY A 224 -9.79 -13.81 -1.29
N ARG A 225 -9.46 -13.19 -2.43
CA ARG A 225 -10.38 -13.14 -3.59
C ARG A 225 -10.67 -14.52 -4.20
N GLY A 226 -9.67 -15.42 -4.22
CA GLY A 226 -9.85 -16.78 -4.71
C GLY A 226 -10.83 -17.61 -3.88
N GLN A 227 -10.92 -17.36 -2.56
CA GLN A 227 -11.88 -18.04 -1.69
C GLN A 227 -13.33 -17.66 -1.99
N ASP A 228 -13.59 -16.39 -2.31
CA ASP A 228 -14.94 -15.93 -2.68
C ASP A 228 -15.45 -16.62 -3.95
N LEU A 229 -14.58 -16.80 -4.96
CA LEU A 229 -14.93 -17.51 -6.20
C LEU A 229 -15.28 -18.98 -5.95
N ALA A 230 -14.55 -19.65 -5.05
CA ALA A 230 -14.83 -21.05 -4.70
C ALA A 230 -16.18 -21.18 -3.96
N VAL A 231 -16.46 -20.27 -3.02
CA VAL A 231 -17.73 -20.25 -2.29
C VAL A 231 -18.91 -19.92 -3.22
N GLN A 232 -18.75 -18.99 -4.16
CA GLN A 232 -19.76 -18.69 -5.17
C GLN A 232 -20.02 -19.89 -6.09
N ALA A 233 -18.97 -20.55 -6.58
CA ALA A 233 -19.12 -21.74 -7.42
C ALA A 233 -19.82 -22.91 -6.71
N GLU A 234 -19.58 -23.11 -5.41
CA GLU A 234 -20.30 -24.10 -4.60
C GLU A 234 -21.79 -23.72 -4.41
N GLN A 235 -22.09 -22.43 -4.20
CA GLN A 235 -23.47 -21.97 -4.06
C GLN A 235 -24.25 -22.08 -5.37
N ASP A 236 -23.66 -21.67 -6.49
CA ASP A 236 -24.29 -21.74 -7.80
C ASP A 236 -24.52 -23.19 -8.24
N GLY A 237 -23.55 -24.08 -7.98
CA GLY A 237 -23.69 -25.52 -8.25
C GLY A 237 -24.75 -26.23 -7.40
N PHE A 238 -25.05 -25.72 -6.20
CA PHE A 238 -26.13 -26.23 -5.36
C PHE A 238 -27.52 -25.78 -5.84
N VAL A 239 -27.61 -24.62 -6.50
CA VAL A 239 -28.86 -24.08 -7.04
C VAL A 239 -29.25 -24.74 -8.36
N GLU A 240 -28.29 -25.14 -9.20
CA GLU A 240 -28.59 -25.91 -10.43
C GLU A 240 -28.99 -27.37 -10.17
N ALA A 241 -28.75 -27.90 -8.97
CA ALA A 241 -29.03 -29.29 -8.61
C ALA A 241 -30.41 -29.51 -7.91
N VAL A 242 -31.23 -28.48 -7.76
CA VAL A 242 -32.56 -28.49 -7.10
C VAL A 242 -33.65 -28.11 -8.09
#